data_AF-A0AAU2V027-F1
#
_entry.id   AF-A0AAU2V027-F1
#
_cell.length_a   1.000
_cell.length_b   1.000
_cell.length_c   1.000
_cell.angle_alpha   90.00
_cell.angle_beta   90.00
_cell.angle_gamma   90.00
#
_symmetry.space_group_name_H-M   'P 1'
#
loop_
_entity.id
_entity.type
_entity.pdbx_description
1 polymer ?
#
loop_
_entity_poly.entity_id
_entity_poly.type
_entity_poly.pdbx_seq_one_letter_code
_entity_poly.pdbx_strand_id
1 'polypeptide(L)'
;MSGSGTTADDGDPLQTAVWRLRSRGCWTDAAALLEPHAGAAAGALQRTALLTERCVYTESGWAEADEALRAAEAVARSDEERGAAACERGYLAYASTLFGVRDRADEARSAFGRAAALTALTGRGRALLDFRRGLLAENVADAPQAARAAYRRAHEGAAAHGDTLLLSFTWRHLAGLALRDGELAEARHGFTESLRIREELGYLIGTAPALASLADTEEEPVSTRLRTEAARLVRLLGVPTWLAAHLEAAPPRPAAT
;
A
#
# COMPACT_ATOMS: atom_id res chain seq x y z
N MET A 1 2.74 -20.45 -13.33
CA MET A 1 1.54 -19.65 -13.01
C MET A 1 1.70 -19.18 -11.58
N SER A 2 2.15 -17.94 -11.41
CA SER A 2 2.47 -17.35 -10.11
C SER A 2 1.45 -16.25 -9.86
N GLY A 3 0.31 -16.64 -9.29
CA GLY A 3 -0.73 -15.71 -8.90
C GLY A 3 -0.28 -14.98 -7.63
N SER A 4 0.03 -13.70 -7.73
CA SER A 4 -0.02 -12.81 -6.56
C SER A 4 -1.48 -12.42 -6.30
N GLY A 5 -2.34 -13.43 -6.16
CA GLY A 5 -3.79 -13.33 -6.11
C GLY A 5 -4.25 -12.52 -4.90
N THR A 6 -4.41 -11.21 -5.08
CA THR A 6 -4.97 -10.32 -4.07
C THR A 6 -6.41 -9.90 -4.40
N THR A 7 -7.14 -10.75 -5.13
CA THR A 7 -8.58 -10.59 -5.34
C THR A 7 -9.29 -11.93 -5.10
N ALA A 8 -10.50 -11.86 -4.57
CA ALA A 8 -11.28 -13.00 -4.06
C ALA A 8 -11.70 -14.07 -5.11
N ASP A 9 -11.27 -13.95 -6.37
CA ASP A 9 -11.84 -14.68 -7.51
C ASP A 9 -10.93 -15.75 -8.13
N ASP A 10 -9.79 -16.06 -7.49
CA ASP A 10 -8.83 -17.06 -8.03
C ASP A 10 -9.26 -18.52 -7.79
N GLY A 11 -10.43 -18.77 -7.18
CA GLY A 11 -10.91 -20.12 -6.87
C GLY A 11 -10.07 -20.91 -5.83
N ASP A 12 -8.92 -20.38 -5.42
CA ASP A 12 -8.06 -20.95 -4.38
C ASP A 12 -8.58 -20.60 -2.97
N PRO A 13 -9.00 -21.60 -2.16
CA PRO A 13 -9.45 -21.37 -0.80
C PRO A 13 -8.41 -20.68 0.10
N LEU A 14 -7.11 -20.97 -0.11
CA LEU A 14 -6.03 -20.36 0.66
C LEU A 14 -5.95 -18.86 0.39
N GLN A 15 -5.92 -18.46 -0.89
CA GLN A 15 -5.86 -17.05 -1.28
C GLN A 15 -7.11 -16.30 -0.84
N THR A 16 -8.27 -16.94 -0.90
CA THR A 16 -9.54 -16.39 -0.37
C THR A 16 -9.45 -16.12 1.13
N ALA A 17 -8.90 -17.06 1.91
CA ALA A 17 -8.73 -16.90 3.35
C ALA A 17 -7.71 -15.80 3.69
N VAL A 18 -6.55 -15.80 3.01
CA VAL A 18 -5.52 -14.76 3.16
C VAL A 18 -6.09 -13.38 2.86
N TRP A 19 -6.86 -13.23 1.77
CA TRP A 19 -7.52 -11.97 1.42
C TRP A 19 -8.46 -11.49 2.53
N ARG A 20 -9.36 -12.36 3.01
CA ARG A 20 -10.35 -11.99 4.04
C ARG A 20 -9.70 -11.53 5.35
N LEU A 21 -8.60 -12.17 5.73
CA LEU A 21 -7.84 -11.81 6.93
C LEU A 21 -7.08 -10.51 6.72
N ARG A 22 -6.32 -10.40 5.62
CA ARG A 22 -5.57 -9.19 5.25
C ARG A 22 -6.48 -7.96 5.19
N SER A 23 -7.63 -8.08 4.55
CA SER A 23 -8.54 -6.95 4.33
C SER A 23 -9.12 -6.35 5.62
N ARG A 24 -9.02 -7.09 6.73
CA ARG A 24 -9.50 -6.74 8.08
C ARG A 24 -8.37 -6.43 9.07
N GLY A 25 -7.11 -6.47 8.64
CA GLY A 25 -5.96 -6.23 9.50
C GLY A 25 -5.52 -7.45 10.33
N CYS A 26 -6.01 -8.65 10.00
CA CYS A 26 -5.56 -9.89 10.62
C CYS A 26 -4.28 -10.42 9.94
N TRP A 27 -3.24 -9.58 9.82
CA TRP A 27 -2.03 -9.93 9.06
C TRP A 27 -1.26 -11.09 9.67
N THR A 28 -1.19 -11.20 10.99
CA THR A 28 -0.47 -12.29 11.67
C THR A 28 -1.12 -13.63 11.31
N ASP A 29 -2.44 -13.72 11.38
CA ASP A 29 -3.17 -14.94 11.01
C ASP A 29 -3.03 -15.24 9.52
N ALA A 30 -3.13 -14.22 8.66
CA ALA A 30 -2.92 -14.36 7.22
C ALA A 30 -1.50 -14.86 6.90
N ALA A 31 -0.48 -14.35 7.59
CA ALA A 31 0.91 -14.75 7.44
C ALA A 31 1.14 -16.19 7.94
N ALA A 32 0.47 -16.61 9.01
CA ALA A 32 0.53 -17.97 9.54
C ALA A 32 -0.01 -19.01 8.53
N LEU A 33 -1.06 -18.68 7.77
CA LEU A 33 -1.56 -19.55 6.69
C LEU A 33 -0.53 -19.81 5.58
N LEU A 34 0.45 -18.92 5.43
CA LEU A 34 1.49 -19.01 4.41
C LEU A 34 2.78 -19.68 4.90
N GLU A 35 2.92 -19.95 6.21
CA GLU A 35 4.11 -20.60 6.76
C GLU A 35 4.42 -21.97 6.12
N PRO A 36 3.44 -22.85 5.87
CA PRO A 36 3.68 -24.11 5.16
C PRO A 36 4.21 -23.92 3.73
N HIS A 37 4.01 -22.74 3.15
CA HIS A 37 4.38 -22.38 1.77
C HIS A 37 5.66 -21.53 1.70
N ALA A 38 6.28 -21.23 2.84
CA ALA A 38 7.47 -20.36 2.91
C ALA A 38 8.74 -20.99 2.30
N GLY A 39 8.71 -22.30 1.97
CA GLY A 39 9.78 -22.96 1.22
C GLY A 39 9.85 -22.56 -0.26
N ALA A 40 8.76 -21.99 -0.80
CA ALA A 40 8.70 -21.47 -2.17
C ALA A 40 8.74 -19.93 -2.16
N ALA A 41 9.44 -19.35 -3.15
CA ALA A 41 9.61 -17.90 -3.25
C ALA A 41 8.27 -17.14 -3.24
N ALA A 42 7.27 -17.63 -3.97
CA ALA A 42 5.94 -17.00 -4.02
C ALA A 42 5.28 -16.90 -2.64
N GLY A 43 5.25 -18.00 -1.87
CA GLY A 43 4.65 -18.02 -0.53
C GLY A 43 5.43 -17.17 0.47
N ALA A 44 6.77 -17.23 0.43
CA ALA A 44 7.63 -16.43 1.29
C ALA A 44 7.50 -14.92 1.01
N LEU A 45 7.42 -14.52 -0.26
CA LEU A 45 7.21 -13.13 -0.66
C LEU A 45 5.82 -12.62 -0.25
N GLN A 46 4.78 -13.43 -0.42
CA GLN A 46 3.43 -13.06 0.01
C GLN A 46 3.36 -12.87 1.54
N ARG A 47 3.99 -13.77 2.31
CA ARG A 47 4.12 -13.63 3.77
C ARG A 47 4.86 -12.34 4.14
N THR A 48 5.95 -12.02 3.44
CA THR A 48 6.72 -10.78 3.63
C THR A 48 5.86 -9.53 3.37
N ALA A 49 5.08 -9.54 2.29
CA ALA A 49 4.20 -8.42 1.95
C ALA A 49 3.13 -8.17 3.04
N LEU A 50 2.53 -9.23 3.60
CA LEU A 50 1.57 -9.11 4.71
C LEU A 50 2.21 -8.53 5.97
N LEU A 51 3.39 -9.02 6.35
CA LEU A 51 4.08 -8.54 7.54
C LEU A 51 4.59 -7.11 7.38
N THR A 52 5.01 -6.72 6.17
CA THR A 52 5.39 -5.34 5.85
C THR A 52 4.16 -4.41 5.87
N GLU A 53 3.01 -4.85 5.33
CA GLU A 53 1.75 -4.10 5.43
C GLU A 53 1.33 -3.93 6.89
N ARG A 54 1.44 -4.98 7.72
CA ARG A 54 1.23 -4.86 9.18
C ARG A 54 2.09 -3.74 9.77
N CYS A 55 3.40 -3.72 9.47
CA CYS A 55 4.29 -2.68 9.95
C CYS A 55 3.82 -1.26 9.59
N VAL A 56 3.32 -1.07 8.37
CA VAL A 56 2.80 0.23 7.89
C VAL A 56 1.53 0.65 8.64
N TYR A 57 0.69 -0.30 9.03
CA TYR A 57 -0.59 0.00 9.69
C TYR A 57 -0.50 0.06 11.21
N THR A 58 0.41 -0.68 11.82
CA THR A 58 0.55 -0.81 13.29
C THR A 58 1.83 -0.16 13.83
N GLU A 59 2.69 0.37 12.94
CA GLU A 59 3.99 0.96 13.27
C GLU A 59 4.91 0.02 14.07
N SER A 60 4.68 -1.29 13.97
CA SER A 60 5.31 -2.33 14.82
C SER A 60 5.51 -3.64 14.06
N GLY A 61 6.33 -4.54 14.61
CA GLY A 61 6.57 -5.86 14.01
C GLY A 61 7.69 -5.90 12.96
N TRP A 62 8.53 -4.87 12.90
CA TRP A 62 9.61 -4.69 11.92
C TRP A 62 10.63 -5.84 11.90
N ALA A 63 11.01 -6.37 13.05
CA ALA A 63 11.98 -7.47 13.14
C ALA A 63 11.48 -8.75 12.47
N GLU A 64 10.19 -9.06 12.64
CA GLU A 64 9.55 -10.23 12.01
C GLU A 64 9.45 -10.06 10.49
N ALA A 65 9.16 -8.84 10.02
CA ALA A 65 9.15 -8.54 8.59
C ALA A 65 10.54 -8.66 7.95
N ASP A 66 11.60 -8.16 8.61
CA ASP A 66 12.99 -8.31 8.15
C ASP A 66 13.44 -9.79 8.16
N GLU A 67 12.98 -10.61 9.11
CA GLU A 67 13.23 -12.05 9.12
C GLU A 67 12.52 -12.78 7.98
N ALA A 68 11.22 -12.52 7.79
CA ALA A 68 10.45 -13.09 6.69
C ALA A 68 11.05 -12.74 5.32
N LEU A 69 11.50 -11.50 5.16
CA LEU A 69 12.15 -11.05 3.94
C LEU A 69 13.49 -11.74 3.70
N ARG A 70 14.31 -11.92 4.74
CA ARG A 70 15.57 -12.69 4.64
C ARG A 70 15.30 -14.13 4.20
N ALA A 71 14.24 -14.76 4.71
CA ALA A 71 13.82 -16.08 4.28
C ALA A 71 13.38 -16.08 2.80
N ALA A 72 12.58 -15.09 2.37
CA ALA A 72 12.13 -14.96 0.99
C ALA A 72 13.30 -14.79 0.00
N GLU A 73 14.30 -13.97 0.35
CA GLU A 73 15.53 -13.84 -0.44
C GLU A 73 16.34 -15.14 -0.49
N ALA A 74 16.40 -15.87 0.62
CA ALA A 74 17.14 -17.12 0.70
C ALA A 74 16.52 -18.24 -0.16
N VAL A 75 15.24 -18.17 -0.52
CA VAL A 75 14.57 -19.16 -1.40
C VAL A 75 14.43 -18.69 -2.85
N ALA A 76 14.64 -17.41 -3.15
CA ALA A 76 14.62 -16.90 -4.53
C ALA A 76 15.78 -17.47 -5.36
N ARG A 77 15.48 -17.99 -6.57
CA ARG A 77 16.45 -18.61 -7.48
C ARG A 77 16.46 -17.95 -8.85
N SER A 78 15.28 -17.70 -9.42
CA SER A 78 15.16 -17.04 -10.72
C SER A 78 15.47 -15.55 -10.62
N ASP A 79 15.74 -14.90 -11.76
CA ASP A 79 15.89 -13.44 -11.80
C ASP A 79 14.58 -12.75 -11.41
N GLU A 80 13.44 -13.28 -11.86
CA GLU A 80 12.12 -12.76 -11.51
C GLU A 80 11.87 -12.82 -9.99
N GLU A 81 12.16 -13.94 -9.34
CA GLU A 81 12.02 -14.10 -7.90
C GLU A 81 12.97 -13.17 -7.13
N ARG A 82 14.21 -13.04 -7.59
CA ARG A 82 15.19 -12.11 -6.99
C ARG A 82 14.78 -10.65 -7.18
N GLY A 83 14.17 -10.32 -8.32
CA GLY A 83 13.60 -9.01 -8.59
C GLY A 83 12.43 -8.68 -7.66
N ALA A 84 11.52 -9.63 -7.45
CA ALA A 84 10.42 -9.50 -6.50
C ALA A 84 10.90 -9.35 -5.05
N ALA A 85 11.87 -10.17 -4.63
CA ALA A 85 12.48 -10.06 -3.30
C ALA A 85 13.19 -8.71 -3.08
N ALA A 86 13.92 -8.23 -4.09
CA ALA A 86 14.52 -6.90 -4.05
C ALA A 86 13.45 -5.79 -4.00
N CYS A 87 12.29 -5.97 -4.63
CA CYS A 87 11.17 -5.04 -4.55
C CYS A 87 10.58 -4.99 -3.13
N GLU A 88 10.38 -6.14 -2.47
CA GLU A 88 9.95 -6.20 -1.07
C GLU A 88 10.98 -5.57 -0.12
N ARG A 89 12.28 -5.82 -0.36
CA ARG A 89 13.38 -5.18 0.38
C ARG A 89 13.34 -3.67 0.28
N GLY A 90 13.15 -3.15 -0.93
CA GLY A 90 13.01 -1.71 -1.13
C GLY A 90 11.81 -1.13 -0.38
N TYR A 91 10.69 -1.85 -0.38
CA TYR A 91 9.47 -1.40 0.29
C TYR A 91 9.59 -1.40 1.82
N LEU A 92 10.16 -2.45 2.43
CA LEU A 92 10.39 -2.51 3.87
C LEU A 92 11.37 -1.42 4.33
N ALA A 93 12.46 -1.20 3.58
CA ALA A 93 13.40 -0.13 3.84
C ALA A 93 12.77 1.27 3.73
N TYR A 94 11.94 1.48 2.69
CA TYR A 94 11.12 2.69 2.55
C TYR A 94 10.21 2.91 3.76
N ALA A 95 9.43 1.89 4.16
CA ALA A 95 8.50 2.00 5.27
C ALA A 95 9.23 2.27 6.60
N SER A 96 10.33 1.57 6.87
CA SER A 96 11.20 1.83 8.04
C SER A 96 11.69 3.28 8.10
N THR A 97 12.04 3.85 6.94
CA THR A 97 12.49 5.25 6.84
C THR A 97 11.34 6.21 7.09
N LEU A 98 10.21 5.99 6.43
CA LEU A 98 9.00 6.83 6.55
C LEU A 98 8.51 6.94 8.00
N PHE A 99 8.48 5.81 8.73
CA PHE A 99 8.00 5.76 10.11
C PHE A 99 9.10 6.00 11.15
N GLY A 100 10.28 6.49 10.74
CA GLY A 100 11.35 6.88 11.67
C GLY A 100 11.98 5.75 12.47
N VAL A 101 11.79 4.49 12.07
CA VAL A 101 12.34 3.31 12.77
C VAL A 101 13.85 3.23 12.58
N ARG A 102 14.28 3.34 11.32
CA ARG A 102 15.69 3.47 10.88
C ARG A 102 15.71 4.15 9.53
N ASP A 103 16.63 5.09 9.34
CA ASP A 103 16.91 5.64 8.01
C ASP A 103 17.56 4.57 7.13
N ARG A 104 16.79 4.09 6.15
CA ARG A 104 17.18 3.06 5.17
C ARG A 104 16.91 3.58 3.75
N ALA A 105 16.96 4.89 3.53
CA ALA A 105 16.64 5.49 2.24
C ALA A 105 17.56 4.99 1.10
N ASP A 106 18.86 4.87 1.37
CA ASP A 106 19.84 4.33 0.40
C ASP A 106 19.63 2.85 0.11
N GLU A 107 19.27 2.08 1.14
CA GLU A 107 18.92 0.67 0.97
C GLU A 107 17.68 0.52 0.08
N ALA A 108 16.66 1.35 0.32
CA ALA A 108 15.44 1.38 -0.50
C ALA A 108 15.77 1.70 -1.98
N ARG A 109 16.55 2.76 -2.23
CA ARG A 109 17.01 3.14 -3.57
C ARG A 109 17.76 2.00 -4.26
N SER A 110 18.75 1.43 -3.57
CA SER A 110 19.58 0.35 -4.09
C SER A 110 18.77 -0.91 -4.41
N ALA A 111 17.85 -1.29 -3.52
CA ALA A 111 16.98 -2.46 -3.69
C ALA A 111 15.99 -2.27 -4.85
N PHE A 112 15.36 -1.10 -4.98
CA PHE A 112 14.51 -0.81 -6.14
C PHE A 112 15.29 -0.77 -7.46
N GLY A 113 16.54 -0.29 -7.44
CA GLY A 113 17.45 -0.36 -8.59
C GLY A 113 17.71 -1.80 -9.03
N ARG A 114 18.00 -2.70 -8.07
CA ARG A 114 18.15 -4.14 -8.34
C ARG A 114 16.86 -4.77 -8.85
N ALA A 115 15.71 -4.46 -8.24
CA ALA A 115 14.42 -4.95 -8.68
C ALA A 115 14.12 -4.54 -10.14
N ALA A 116 14.43 -3.30 -10.50
CA ALA A 116 14.23 -2.78 -11.86
C ALA A 116 15.11 -3.48 -12.90
N ALA A 117 16.32 -3.89 -12.54
CA ALA A 117 17.22 -4.62 -13.43
C ALA A 117 16.77 -6.07 -13.68
N LEU A 118 16.02 -6.67 -12.75
CA LEU A 118 15.64 -8.08 -12.78
C LEU A 118 14.19 -8.31 -13.21
N THR A 119 13.35 -7.28 -13.14
CA THR A 119 11.91 -7.39 -13.42
C THR A 119 11.63 -7.03 -14.88
N ALA A 120 10.84 -7.88 -15.56
CA ALA A 120 10.41 -7.66 -16.93
C ALA A 120 9.70 -6.30 -17.11
N LEU A 121 9.87 -5.66 -18.25
CA LEU A 121 9.35 -4.30 -18.49
C LEU A 121 7.82 -4.20 -18.54
N THR A 122 7.11 -5.30 -18.81
CA THR A 122 5.66 -5.31 -19.08
C THR A 122 4.90 -6.35 -18.25
N GLY A 123 5.35 -6.64 -17.02
CA GLY A 123 4.70 -7.60 -16.12
C GLY A 123 4.09 -6.97 -14.87
N ARG A 124 3.23 -7.71 -14.16
CA ARG A 124 2.59 -7.27 -12.89
C ARG A 124 3.60 -6.73 -11.86
N GLY A 125 4.72 -7.43 -11.70
CA GLY A 125 5.79 -7.00 -10.78
C GLY A 125 6.36 -5.61 -11.12
N ARG A 126 6.30 -5.19 -12.39
CA ARG A 126 6.75 -3.87 -12.81
C ARG A 126 5.82 -2.75 -12.35
N ALA A 127 4.50 -2.95 -12.46
CA ALA A 127 3.53 -1.96 -12.00
C ALA A 127 3.67 -1.70 -10.49
N LEU A 128 3.81 -2.76 -9.69
CA LEU A 128 4.04 -2.65 -8.25
C LEU A 128 5.38 -1.96 -7.91
N LEU A 129 6.45 -2.29 -8.66
CA LEU A 129 7.74 -1.63 -8.49
C LEU A 129 7.68 -0.14 -8.82
N ASP A 130 7.04 0.25 -9.92
CA ASP A 130 6.85 1.65 -10.29
C ASP A 130 6.05 2.39 -9.21
N PHE A 131 5.00 1.78 -8.65
CA PHE A 131 4.24 2.35 -7.53
C PHE A 131 5.13 2.60 -6.31
N ARG A 132 5.89 1.60 -5.87
CA ARG A 132 6.77 1.70 -4.70
C ARG A 132 7.92 2.69 -4.88
N ARG A 133 8.44 2.84 -6.11
CA ARG A 133 9.40 3.91 -6.44
C ARG A 133 8.75 5.29 -6.38
N GLY A 134 7.47 5.40 -6.76
CA GLY A 134 6.68 6.61 -6.58
C GLY A 134 6.56 6.99 -5.10
N LEU A 135 6.26 6.02 -4.23
CA LEU A 135 6.17 6.23 -2.78
C LEU A 135 7.47 6.81 -2.19
N LEU A 136 8.62 6.25 -2.59
CA LEU A 136 9.93 6.73 -2.16
C LEU A 136 10.22 8.15 -2.69
N ALA A 137 9.90 8.39 -3.96
CA ALA A 137 10.09 9.70 -4.58
C ALA A 137 9.25 10.79 -3.89
N GLU A 138 7.99 10.47 -3.58
CA GLU A 138 7.06 11.40 -2.93
C GLU A 138 7.44 11.69 -1.48
N ASN A 139 7.61 10.64 -0.68
CA ASN A 139 7.59 10.78 0.78
C ASN A 139 8.99 10.85 1.43
N VAL A 140 10.05 10.53 0.68
CA VAL A 140 11.43 10.51 1.21
C VAL A 140 12.37 11.40 0.39
N ALA A 141 12.23 11.42 -0.94
CA ALA A 141 13.12 12.19 -1.81
C ALA A 141 12.61 13.59 -2.17
N ASP A 142 11.40 13.97 -1.73
CA ASP A 142 10.71 15.22 -2.09
C ASP A 142 10.76 15.54 -3.59
N ALA A 143 10.46 14.51 -4.40
CA ALA A 143 10.53 14.57 -5.86
C ALA A 143 9.14 14.34 -6.48
N PRO A 144 8.18 15.28 -6.36
CA PRO A 144 6.79 15.09 -6.75
C PRO A 144 6.59 14.80 -8.24
N GLN A 145 7.44 15.35 -9.13
CA GLN A 145 7.36 15.06 -10.56
C GLN A 145 7.81 13.63 -10.90
N ALA A 146 8.85 13.14 -10.21
CA ALA A 146 9.29 11.75 -10.35
C ALA A 146 8.23 10.79 -9.78
N ALA A 147 7.60 11.16 -8.66
CA ALA A 147 6.49 10.41 -8.08
C ALA A 147 5.30 10.32 -9.04
N ARG A 148 4.85 11.45 -9.60
CA ARG A 148 3.75 11.51 -10.59
C ARG A 148 4.02 10.60 -11.79
N ALA A 149 5.22 10.68 -12.38
CA ALA A 149 5.58 9.83 -13.51
C ALA A 149 5.58 8.34 -13.15
N ALA A 150 6.05 7.99 -11.95
CA ALA A 150 6.06 6.61 -11.47
C ALA A 150 4.64 6.09 -11.20
N TYR A 151 3.78 6.88 -10.55
CA TYR A 151 2.39 6.52 -10.30
C TYR A 151 1.58 6.36 -11.58
N ARG A 152 1.79 7.18 -12.61
CA ARG A 152 1.12 7.02 -13.91
C ARG A 152 1.48 5.70 -14.58
N ARG A 153 2.77 5.33 -14.64
CA ARG A 153 3.20 4.02 -15.15
C ARG A 153 2.61 2.86 -14.35
N ALA A 154 2.58 2.99 -13.03
CA ALA A 154 1.97 1.99 -12.16
C ALA A 154 0.46 1.87 -12.40
N HIS A 155 -0.23 2.98 -12.62
CA HIS A 155 -1.67 3.04 -12.90
C HIS A 155 -2.00 2.34 -14.22
N GLU A 156 -1.28 2.69 -15.29
CA GLU A 156 -1.40 2.05 -16.61
C GLU A 156 -1.12 0.55 -16.53
N GLY A 157 -0.06 0.15 -15.82
CA GLY A 157 0.28 -1.27 -15.63
C GLY A 157 -0.75 -2.03 -14.79
N ALA A 158 -1.28 -1.42 -13.73
CA ALA A 158 -2.33 -2.00 -12.89
C ALA A 158 -3.61 -2.23 -13.70
N ALA A 159 -4.02 -1.23 -14.49
CA ALA A 159 -5.18 -1.33 -15.37
C ALA A 159 -4.98 -2.42 -16.44
N ALA A 160 -3.82 -2.45 -17.10
CA ALA A 160 -3.51 -3.43 -18.14
C ALA A 160 -3.50 -4.88 -17.64
N HIS A 161 -3.18 -5.10 -16.36
CA HIS A 161 -3.11 -6.43 -15.76
C HIS A 161 -4.29 -6.79 -14.86
N GLY A 162 -5.28 -5.90 -14.71
CA GLY A 162 -6.44 -6.09 -13.84
C GLY A 162 -6.12 -6.09 -12.34
N ASP A 163 -5.05 -5.42 -11.91
CA ASP A 163 -4.72 -5.28 -10.49
C ASP A 163 -5.53 -4.14 -9.86
N THR A 164 -6.78 -4.45 -9.52
CA THR A 164 -7.74 -3.48 -9.00
C THR A 164 -7.30 -2.87 -7.67
N LEU A 165 -6.62 -3.64 -6.80
CA LEU A 165 -6.15 -3.09 -5.52
C LEU A 165 -5.03 -2.07 -5.74
N LEU A 166 -4.04 -2.38 -6.58
CA LEU A 166 -2.98 -1.45 -6.93
C LEU A 166 -3.54 -0.21 -7.65
N LEU A 167 -4.57 -0.40 -8.49
CA LEU A 167 -5.29 0.71 -9.13
C LEU A 167 -5.86 1.68 -8.07
N SER A 168 -6.47 1.16 -7.01
CA SER A 168 -6.97 1.99 -5.90
C SER A 168 -5.85 2.79 -5.20
N PHE A 169 -4.64 2.23 -5.10
CA PHE A 169 -3.51 2.94 -4.50
C PHE A 169 -3.01 4.06 -5.41
N THR A 170 -2.84 3.77 -6.70
CA THR A 170 -2.39 4.78 -7.67
C THR A 170 -3.37 5.94 -7.81
N TRP A 171 -4.68 5.68 -7.80
CA TRP A 171 -5.71 6.73 -7.76
C TRP A 171 -5.52 7.67 -6.58
N ARG A 172 -5.37 7.13 -5.35
CA ARG A 172 -5.18 7.94 -4.15
C ARG A 172 -3.92 8.81 -4.24
N HIS A 173 -2.80 8.23 -4.67
CA HIS A 173 -1.53 8.95 -4.70
C HIS A 173 -1.49 10.02 -5.80
N LEU A 174 -2.06 9.75 -6.98
CA LEU A 174 -2.21 10.77 -8.02
C LEU A 174 -3.12 11.91 -7.58
N ALA A 175 -4.23 11.60 -6.91
CA ALA A 175 -5.12 12.59 -6.32
C ALA A 175 -4.45 13.44 -5.23
N GLY A 176 -3.61 12.84 -4.39
CA GLY A 176 -2.81 13.57 -3.40
C GLY A 176 -1.86 14.58 -4.03
N LEU A 177 -1.20 14.21 -5.13
CA LEU A 177 -0.36 15.14 -5.89
C LEU A 177 -1.19 16.23 -6.59
N ALA A 178 -2.38 15.90 -7.12
CA ALA A 178 -3.29 16.90 -7.69
C ALA A 178 -3.77 17.91 -6.63
N LEU A 179 -4.12 17.44 -5.44
CA LEU A 179 -4.53 18.30 -4.32
C LEU A 179 -3.40 19.26 -3.91
N ARG A 180 -2.17 18.75 -3.81
CA ARG A 180 -0.97 19.57 -3.52
C ARG A 180 -0.74 20.66 -4.55
N ASP A 181 -1.08 20.39 -5.82
CA ASP A 181 -0.94 21.34 -6.92
C ASP A 181 -2.16 22.29 -7.03
N GLY A 182 -3.18 22.15 -6.17
CA GLY A 182 -4.39 22.98 -6.16
C GLY A 182 -5.51 22.52 -7.10
N GLU A 183 -5.32 21.37 -7.76
CA GLU A 183 -6.27 20.80 -8.74
C GLU A 183 -7.39 20.03 -8.02
N LEU A 184 -8.26 20.76 -7.31
CA LEU A 184 -9.26 20.20 -6.40
C LEU A 184 -10.23 19.23 -7.07
N ALA A 185 -10.66 19.51 -8.31
CA ALA A 185 -11.60 18.66 -9.04
C ALA A 185 -10.97 17.29 -9.41
N GLU A 186 -9.72 17.29 -9.88
CA GLU A 186 -8.97 16.07 -10.19
C GLU A 186 -8.69 15.25 -8.92
N ALA A 187 -8.29 15.93 -7.83
CA ALA A 187 -8.09 15.31 -6.54
C ALA A 187 -9.35 14.61 -6.02
N ARG A 188 -10.49 15.31 -6.02
CA ARG A 188 -11.78 14.76 -5.58
C ARG A 188 -12.17 13.53 -6.39
N HIS A 189 -12.03 13.60 -7.72
CA HIS A 189 -12.33 12.46 -8.59
C HIS A 189 -11.45 11.24 -8.26
N GLY A 190 -10.14 11.42 -8.16
CA GLY A 190 -9.23 10.30 -7.87
C GLY A 190 -9.41 9.72 -6.46
N PHE A 191 -9.69 10.54 -5.45
CA PHE A 191 -10.03 10.01 -4.12
C PHE A 191 -11.37 9.26 -4.11
N THR A 192 -12.36 9.72 -4.88
CA THR A 192 -13.64 9.03 -5.04
C THR A 192 -13.45 7.65 -5.68
N GLU A 193 -12.68 7.56 -6.77
CA GLU A 193 -12.38 6.28 -7.43
C GLU A 193 -11.58 5.34 -6.52
N SER A 194 -10.60 5.86 -5.78
CA SER A 194 -9.87 5.07 -4.79
C SER A 194 -10.80 4.51 -3.71
N LEU A 195 -11.76 5.29 -3.22
CA LEU A 195 -12.70 4.85 -2.19
C LEU A 195 -13.63 3.77 -2.75
N ARG A 196 -14.26 4.04 -3.88
CA ARG A 196 -15.19 3.12 -4.57
C ARG A 196 -14.57 1.73 -4.76
N ILE A 197 -13.35 1.67 -5.31
CA ILE A 197 -12.65 0.40 -5.54
C ILE A 197 -12.41 -0.36 -4.23
N ARG A 198 -12.00 0.33 -3.16
CA ARG A 198 -11.70 -0.33 -1.87
C ARG A 198 -12.96 -0.87 -1.20
N GLU A 199 -14.08 -0.18 -1.34
CA GLU A 199 -15.39 -0.64 -0.89
C GLU A 199 -15.84 -1.88 -1.66
N GLU A 200 -15.76 -1.84 -2.99
CA GLU A 200 -16.09 -2.98 -3.86
C GLU A 200 -15.24 -4.23 -3.57
N LEU A 201 -13.95 -4.03 -3.29
CA LEU A 201 -13.03 -5.12 -2.92
C LEU A 201 -13.22 -5.62 -1.47
N GLY A 202 -13.92 -4.88 -0.62
CA GLY A 202 -13.99 -5.15 0.82
C GLY A 202 -12.65 -4.98 1.54
N TYR A 203 -11.79 -4.08 1.06
CA TYR A 203 -10.49 -3.75 1.65
C TYR A 203 -10.65 -2.75 2.81
N LEU A 204 -11.23 -3.22 3.92
CA LEU A 204 -11.70 -2.39 5.04
C LEU A 204 -10.59 -1.55 5.69
N ILE A 205 -9.39 -2.13 5.86
CA ILE A 205 -8.24 -1.38 6.39
C ILE A 205 -7.85 -0.19 5.51
N GLY A 206 -8.13 -0.23 4.21
CA GLY A 206 -7.87 0.88 3.28
C GLY A 206 -9.00 1.88 3.16
N THR A 207 -10.20 1.59 3.66
CA THR A 207 -11.37 2.46 3.55
C THR A 207 -11.23 3.72 4.40
N ALA A 208 -10.79 3.61 5.66
CA ALA A 208 -10.65 4.78 6.53
C ALA A 208 -9.63 5.82 6.00
N PRO A 209 -8.42 5.43 5.53
CA PRO A 209 -7.53 6.37 4.84
C PRO A 209 -8.12 7.00 3.58
N ALA A 210 -8.92 6.26 2.80
CA ALA A 210 -9.56 6.80 1.60
C ALA A 210 -10.63 7.85 1.93
N LEU A 211 -11.47 7.58 2.94
CA LEU A 211 -12.45 8.54 3.46
C LEU A 211 -11.79 9.82 3.95
N ALA A 212 -10.71 9.70 4.74
CA ALA A 212 -9.95 10.86 5.22
C ALA A 212 -9.38 11.68 4.06
N SER A 213 -8.82 11.02 3.05
CA SER A 213 -8.27 11.70 1.86
C SER A 213 -9.36 12.42 1.04
N LEU A 214 -10.53 11.78 0.85
CA LEU A 214 -11.66 12.43 0.18
C LEU A 214 -12.15 13.65 0.97
N ALA A 215 -12.20 13.55 2.31
CA ALA A 215 -12.61 14.64 3.18
C ALA A 215 -11.73 15.89 3.01
N ASP A 216 -10.43 15.74 2.70
CA ASP A 216 -9.52 16.86 2.43
C ASP A 216 -9.90 17.67 1.17
N THR A 217 -10.79 17.14 0.33
CA THR A 217 -11.31 17.82 -0.86
C THR A 217 -12.75 18.32 -0.70
N GLU A 218 -13.43 17.97 0.37
CA GLU A 218 -14.86 18.26 0.58
C GLU A 218 -15.07 19.52 1.43
N GLU A 219 -16.16 20.23 1.17
CA GLU A 219 -16.59 21.34 2.04
C GLU A 219 -17.44 20.83 3.21
N GLU A 220 -17.68 21.68 4.21
CA GLU A 220 -18.60 21.35 5.30
C GLU A 220 -20.06 21.34 4.82
N PRO A 221 -20.91 20.43 5.31
CA PRO A 221 -20.67 19.45 6.39
C PRO A 221 -20.13 18.08 5.92
N VAL A 222 -19.81 17.93 4.64
CA VAL A 222 -19.42 16.63 4.04
C VAL A 222 -18.05 16.18 4.56
N SER A 223 -17.08 17.09 4.61
CA SER A 223 -15.75 16.85 5.20
C SER A 223 -15.85 16.25 6.61
N THR A 224 -16.59 16.89 7.52
CA THR A 224 -16.77 16.38 8.90
C THR A 224 -17.41 15.00 8.94
N ARG A 225 -18.41 14.74 8.09
CA ARG A 225 -19.08 13.42 8.04
C ARG A 225 -18.11 12.31 7.62
N LEU A 226 -17.31 12.56 6.58
CA LEU A 226 -16.32 11.60 6.09
C LEU A 226 -15.23 11.32 7.14
N ARG A 227 -14.72 12.37 7.80
CA ARG A 227 -13.74 12.21 8.90
C ARG A 227 -14.33 11.45 10.08
N THR A 228 -15.59 11.69 10.43
CA THR A 228 -16.29 10.99 11.50
C THR A 228 -16.40 9.49 11.20
N GLU A 229 -16.75 9.13 9.96
CA GLU A 229 -16.82 7.73 9.56
C GLU A 229 -15.43 7.07 9.50
N ALA A 230 -14.43 7.78 8.96
CA ALA A 230 -13.04 7.32 9.01
C ALA A 230 -12.60 7.02 10.45
N ALA A 231 -12.90 7.90 11.40
CA ALA A 231 -12.56 7.71 12.80
C ALA A 231 -13.32 6.53 13.43
N ARG A 232 -14.59 6.31 13.04
CA ARG A 232 -15.37 5.13 13.48
C ARG A 232 -14.70 3.83 13.03
N LEU A 233 -14.28 3.76 11.77
CA LEU A 233 -13.59 2.59 11.22
C LEU A 233 -12.23 2.35 11.88
N VAL A 234 -11.43 3.40 12.09
CA VAL A 234 -10.14 3.28 12.80
C VAL A 234 -10.35 2.75 14.22
N ARG A 235 -11.34 3.25 14.96
CA ARG A 235 -11.67 2.72 16.30
C ARG A 235 -12.14 1.27 16.28
N LEU A 236 -12.91 0.88 15.26
CA LEU A 236 -13.41 -0.49 15.12
C LEU A 236 -12.29 -1.49 14.81
N LEU A 237 -11.35 -1.12 13.94
CA LEU A 237 -10.28 -2.01 13.46
C LEU A 237 -8.99 -1.89 14.28
N GLY A 238 -8.81 -0.80 15.03
CA GLY A 238 -7.56 -0.47 15.74
C GLY A 238 -6.42 0.00 14.83
N VAL A 239 -6.67 0.20 13.53
CA VAL A 239 -5.68 0.55 12.50
C VAL A 239 -6.29 1.44 11.41
N PRO A 240 -5.47 2.21 10.65
CA PRO A 240 -4.06 2.47 10.92
C PRO A 240 -3.83 3.39 12.12
N THR A 241 -2.77 3.09 12.87
CA THR A 241 -2.37 3.82 14.10
C THR A 241 -2.01 5.28 13.82
N TRP A 242 -1.22 5.54 12.78
CA TRP A 242 -0.88 6.91 12.34
C TRP A 242 -2.09 7.76 11.96
N LEU A 243 -3.19 7.18 11.48
CA LEU A 243 -4.38 7.96 11.10
C LEU A 243 -5.21 8.39 12.31
N ALA A 244 -5.23 7.59 13.38
CA ALA A 244 -5.98 7.91 14.59
C ALA A 244 -5.58 9.30 15.12
N ALA A 245 -4.27 9.56 15.21
CA ALA A 245 -3.74 10.85 15.68
C ALA A 245 -4.18 12.04 14.81
N HIS A 246 -4.24 11.85 13.49
CA HIS A 246 -4.63 12.92 12.56
C HIS A 246 -6.14 13.21 12.58
N LEU A 247 -6.97 12.19 12.86
CA LEU A 247 -8.42 12.35 12.93
C LEU A 247 -8.89 12.95 14.26
N GLU A 248 -8.13 12.77 15.34
CA GLU A 248 -8.40 13.38 16.66
C GLU A 248 -7.97 14.85 16.73
N ALA A 249 -6.99 15.27 15.92
CA ALA A 249 -6.38 16.60 15.96
C ALA A 249 -7.19 17.72 15.27
N ALA A 250 -8.34 17.45 14.65
CA ALA A 250 -9.14 18.48 13.97
C ALA A 250 -10.20 19.07 14.93
N PRO A 251 -9.99 20.27 15.52
CA PRO A 251 -11.08 20.95 16.21
C PRO A 251 -12.14 21.42 15.18
N PRO A 252 -13.43 21.48 15.55
CA PRO A 252 -14.44 22.08 14.69
C PRO A 252 -14.06 23.54 14.43
N ARG A 253 -13.90 23.91 13.15
CA ARG A 253 -13.71 25.31 12.76
C ARG A 253 -14.94 26.09 13.22
N PRO A 254 -14.81 27.23 13.94
CA PRO A 254 -15.96 27.98 14.39
C PRO A 254 -16.80 28.43 13.19
N ALA A 255 -18.12 28.26 13.31
CA ALA A 255 -19.07 28.75 12.32
C ALA A 255 -18.86 30.26 12.16
N ALA A 256 -18.71 30.71 10.91
CA ALA A 256 -18.70 32.13 10.60
C ALA A 256 -20.09 32.68 10.97
N THR A 257 -20.12 33.53 12.00
CA THR A 257 -21.27 34.37 12.38
C THR A 257 -21.50 35.47 11.35
#